data_AF-A0A5C3KRD7-F1
#
_entry.id   AF-A0A5C3KRD7-F1
#
_cell.length_a   1.000
_cell.length_b   1.000
_cell.length_c   1.000
_cell.angle_alpha   90.00
_cell.angle_beta   90.00
_cell.angle_gamma   90.00
#
_symmetry.space_group_name_H-M   'P 1'
#
loop_
_entity.id
_entity.type
_entity.pdbx_description
1 polymer ?
#
loop_
_entity_poly.entity_id
_entity_poly.type
_entity_poly.pdbx_seq_one_letter_code
_entity_poly.pdbx_strand_id
1 'polypeptide(L)'
;MPLPRRQRFDATSTSTGVPVGQGLTSTTELLALREEKERLRLELVHKDRELARLSAETQRAELLSERWTQDNNRFRDDLDRLRTDFQEQRQLNTELRQENSELRKDSAELRRQNAEFRTSQAALLSHRDQRLENMAAKQEMSQPKERSPSIELVEGPPALGLKAKQDQSSIGDSTCSSIKSHKRTLDKGNPPPSKIRRLLEPRLPLHSSSSQSISLMASDGGDYTHKHPSSMRQASLSSLEDSSPNPDSQHSTVKAASPNETPKKEDEQLSASTSQSRSLTIRQNVKMKDAAFSLTPEMMEHYLQGTPTLTIDPQPSGVYVPRKFLRLAYGGSDQHFLQYIQPDRNPSGRTLRNMVLPMLDMNPAMPLRPGEPGLMFASRHEILSNEPWSLFCHHLSSKKAVWRYLGEYESVLVGKMTATQFKAQRGEVQHRWAKLLVEQVSHDVYTRMRARIALRKAGFIPSGDGVKDEELVTEEAEAISGKRSRRPVNAYDIIQAFSRGDEGIDIIRMKCVKYDHVFMNDIECKFANYDQMLEEDKRKKYRPVKRMKSRGLMLGRRRIPWPKENVHSGSDSDPSSEPASVVPKLMRSRRSLQGPRPIMETSDCDSLSESTSSENIP
;
A
#
# COMPACT_ATOMS: atom_id res chain seq x y z
N MET A 1 -48.53 -4.32 7.06
CA MET A 1 -49.36 -3.77 5.96
C MET A 1 -50.58 -4.67 5.80
N PRO A 2 -51.81 -4.22 6.09
CA PRO A 2 -52.98 -5.09 5.94
C PRO A 2 -53.40 -5.16 4.47
N LEU A 3 -53.67 -6.38 3.99
CA LEU A 3 -54.12 -6.70 2.63
C LEU A 3 -55.51 -6.12 2.34
N PRO A 4 -55.81 -5.72 1.09
CA PRO A 4 -57.10 -5.14 0.76
C PRO A 4 -58.21 -6.21 0.70
N ARG A 5 -59.36 -5.85 1.29
CA ARG A 5 -60.62 -6.60 1.28
C ARG A 5 -61.05 -6.90 -0.16
N ARG A 6 -61.30 -8.19 -0.45
CA ARG A 6 -62.02 -8.66 -1.65
C ARG A 6 -63.44 -8.08 -1.64
N GLN A 7 -63.76 -7.27 -2.64
CA GLN A 7 -65.15 -6.94 -2.99
C GLN A 7 -65.81 -8.19 -3.59
N ARG A 8 -66.93 -8.60 -3.00
CA ARG A 8 -67.86 -9.57 -3.58
C ARG A 8 -68.54 -8.89 -4.77
N PHE A 9 -68.37 -9.45 -5.96
CA PHE A 9 -69.26 -9.20 -7.08
C PHE A 9 -70.44 -10.15 -6.96
N ASP A 10 -71.61 -9.60 -6.66
CA ASP A 10 -72.89 -10.29 -6.78
C ASP A 10 -73.25 -10.34 -8.28
N ALA A 11 -73.15 -11.52 -8.88
CA ALA A 11 -73.61 -11.77 -10.23
C ALA A 11 -75.11 -12.06 -10.21
N THR A 12 -75.90 -11.10 -10.68
CA THR A 12 -77.31 -11.25 -10.99
C THR A 12 -77.48 -12.20 -12.18
N SER A 13 -78.00 -13.38 -11.89
CA SER A 13 -78.40 -14.41 -12.86
C SER A 13 -79.56 -13.90 -13.71
N THR A 14 -79.30 -13.60 -14.98
CA THR A 14 -80.36 -13.40 -15.98
C THR A 14 -80.62 -14.74 -16.65
N SER A 15 -81.72 -15.37 -16.27
CA SER A 15 -82.22 -16.63 -16.80
C SER A 15 -82.87 -16.40 -18.16
N THR A 16 -82.16 -16.68 -19.24
CA THR A 16 -82.73 -16.84 -20.58
C THR A 16 -82.90 -18.33 -20.87
N GLY A 17 -84.15 -18.76 -20.93
CA GLY A 17 -84.54 -20.13 -21.28
C GLY A 17 -84.18 -20.45 -22.74
N VAL A 18 -83.48 -21.56 -22.93
CA VAL A 18 -83.17 -22.14 -24.24
C VAL A 18 -84.15 -23.30 -24.50
N PRO A 19 -84.74 -23.40 -25.70
CA PRO A 19 -85.72 -24.43 -26.01
C PRO A 19 -85.04 -25.80 -26.18
N VAL A 20 -85.71 -26.82 -25.63
CA VAL A 20 -85.36 -28.24 -25.77
C VAL A 20 -85.63 -28.67 -27.20
N GLY A 21 -84.61 -28.59 -28.04
CA GLY A 21 -84.58 -29.18 -29.37
C GLY A 21 -84.15 -30.63 -29.30
N GLN A 22 -85.08 -31.55 -29.58
CA GLN A 22 -84.78 -32.94 -29.90
C GLN A 22 -83.92 -32.97 -31.17
N GLY A 23 -82.66 -33.40 -31.04
CA GLY A 23 -81.75 -33.55 -32.17
C GLY A 23 -80.72 -34.59 -31.79
N LEU A 24 -80.68 -35.68 -32.56
CA LEU A 24 -79.73 -36.77 -32.47
C LEU A 24 -78.32 -36.24 -32.22
N THR A 25 -77.83 -36.34 -30.98
CA THR A 25 -76.43 -36.06 -30.66
C THR A 25 -75.61 -37.11 -31.41
N SER A 26 -75.00 -36.64 -32.49
CA SER A 26 -74.06 -37.40 -33.29
C SER A 26 -73.04 -38.02 -32.34
N THR A 27 -72.83 -39.34 -32.40
CA THR A 27 -71.86 -40.09 -31.59
C THR A 27 -70.47 -39.43 -31.55
N THR A 28 -70.15 -38.66 -32.59
CA THR A 28 -68.99 -37.78 -32.74
C THR A 28 -68.87 -36.70 -31.65
N GLU A 29 -69.96 -36.05 -31.21
CA GLU A 29 -69.91 -35.02 -30.15
C GLU A 29 -69.56 -35.61 -28.78
N LEU A 30 -70.09 -36.81 -28.48
CA LEU A 30 -69.76 -37.52 -27.25
C LEU A 30 -68.30 -37.97 -27.21
N LEU A 31 -67.72 -38.34 -28.35
CA LEU A 31 -66.28 -38.65 -28.45
C LEU A 31 -65.42 -37.40 -28.24
N ALA A 32 -65.78 -36.27 -28.86
CA ALA A 32 -65.07 -35.01 -28.67
C ALA A 32 -65.07 -34.54 -27.20
N LEU A 33 -66.21 -34.64 -26.51
CA LEU A 33 -66.29 -34.32 -25.08
C LEU A 33 -65.46 -35.27 -24.21
N ARG A 34 -65.37 -36.55 -24.58
CA ARG A 34 -64.53 -37.52 -23.87
C ARG A 34 -63.04 -37.21 -24.03
N GLU A 35 -62.62 -36.84 -25.23
CA GLU A 35 -61.23 -36.42 -25.51
C GLU A 35 -60.89 -35.11 -24.78
N GLU A 36 -61.78 -34.13 -24.79
CA GLU A 36 -61.60 -32.87 -24.06
C GLU A 36 -61.50 -33.11 -22.54
N LYS A 37 -62.35 -33.99 -21.98
CA LYS A 37 -62.28 -34.38 -20.57
C LYS A 37 -60.95 -35.04 -20.21
N GLU A 38 -60.42 -35.93 -21.05
CA GLU A 38 -59.12 -36.56 -20.81
C GLU A 38 -57.96 -35.57 -20.97
N ARG A 39 -58.05 -34.64 -21.92
CA ARG A 39 -57.08 -33.53 -22.05
C ARG A 39 -57.03 -32.69 -20.78
N LEU A 40 -58.19 -32.28 -20.25
CA LEU A 40 -58.27 -31.50 -19.01
C LEU A 40 -57.75 -32.28 -17.79
N ARG A 41 -57.98 -33.60 -17.73
CA ARG A 41 -57.39 -34.46 -16.69
C ARG A 41 -55.86 -34.48 -16.74
N LEU A 42 -55.27 -34.63 -17.92
CA LEU A 42 -53.81 -34.59 -18.08
C LEU A 42 -53.24 -33.21 -17.74
N GLU A 43 -53.92 -32.13 -18.13
CA GLU A 43 -53.54 -30.77 -17.78
C GLU A 43 -53.56 -30.56 -16.25
N LEU A 44 -54.59 -31.06 -15.56
CA LEU A 44 -54.67 -31.00 -14.10
C LEU A 44 -53.50 -31.75 -13.42
N VAL A 45 -53.18 -32.96 -13.89
CA VAL A 45 -52.04 -33.75 -13.37
C VAL A 45 -50.71 -33.02 -13.62
N HIS A 46 -50.55 -32.35 -14.76
CA HIS A 46 -49.37 -31.53 -15.02
C HIS A 46 -49.28 -30.35 -14.04
N LYS A 47 -50.41 -29.66 -13.78
CA LYS A 47 -50.47 -28.53 -12.85
C LYS A 47 -50.18 -28.96 -11.40
N ASP A 48 -50.66 -30.14 -10.98
CA ASP A 48 -50.33 -30.69 -9.66
C ASP A 48 -48.84 -31.02 -9.53
N ARG A 49 -48.21 -31.54 -10.59
CA ARG A 49 -46.75 -31.76 -10.62
C ARG A 49 -45.96 -30.45 -10.55
N GLU A 50 -46.41 -29.41 -11.26
CA GLU A 50 -45.80 -28.08 -11.18
C GLU A 50 -45.92 -27.48 -9.77
N LEU A 51 -47.09 -27.60 -9.13
CA LEU A 51 -47.30 -27.15 -7.75
C LEU A 51 -46.41 -27.91 -6.76
N ALA A 52 -46.27 -29.23 -6.91
CA ALA A 52 -45.36 -30.02 -6.09
C ALA A 52 -43.89 -29.60 -6.28
N ARG A 53 -43.48 -29.30 -7.52
CA ARG A 53 -42.12 -28.80 -7.80
C ARG A 53 -41.87 -27.44 -7.14
N LEU A 54 -42.80 -26.50 -7.30
CA LEU A 54 -42.70 -25.16 -6.69
C LEU A 54 -42.71 -25.22 -5.15
N SER A 55 -43.51 -26.12 -4.57
CA SER A 55 -43.50 -26.37 -3.13
C SER A 55 -42.13 -26.88 -2.64
N ALA A 56 -41.54 -27.84 -3.35
CA ALA A 56 -40.20 -28.35 -3.03
C ALA A 56 -39.09 -27.29 -3.21
N GLU A 57 -39.19 -26.44 -4.24
CA GLU A 57 -38.28 -25.31 -4.44
C GLU A 57 -38.40 -24.28 -3.30
N THR A 58 -39.62 -24.01 -2.82
CA THR A 58 -39.87 -23.11 -1.68
C THR A 58 -39.25 -23.65 -0.39
N GLN A 59 -39.43 -24.94 -0.08
CA GLN A 59 -38.81 -25.58 1.08
C GLN A 59 -37.28 -25.56 1.02
N ARG A 60 -36.68 -25.76 -0.17
CA ARG A 60 -35.23 -25.63 -0.34
C ARG A 60 -34.76 -24.20 -0.10
N ALA A 61 -35.51 -23.20 -0.56
CA ALA A 61 -35.19 -21.80 -0.32
C ALA A 61 -35.26 -21.44 1.18
N GLU A 62 -36.25 -21.96 1.91
CA GLU A 62 -36.38 -21.79 3.35
C GLU A 62 -35.18 -22.40 4.11
N LEU A 63 -34.77 -23.63 3.78
CA LEU A 63 -33.59 -24.26 4.38
C LEU A 63 -32.28 -23.50 4.11
N LEU A 64 -32.12 -22.96 2.90
CA LEU A 64 -30.95 -22.13 2.56
C LEU A 64 -30.97 -20.81 3.33
N SER A 65 -32.14 -20.19 3.50
CA SER A 65 -32.32 -18.98 4.31
C SER A 65 -31.96 -19.26 5.77
N GLU A 66 -32.45 -20.35 6.35
CA GLU A 66 -32.14 -20.76 7.72
C GLU A 66 -30.63 -20.99 7.91
N ARG A 67 -30.00 -21.75 7.01
CA ARG A 67 -28.55 -21.97 7.04
C ARG A 67 -27.77 -20.65 6.95
N TRP A 68 -28.18 -19.73 6.08
CA TRP A 68 -27.54 -18.42 5.96
C TRP A 68 -27.68 -17.59 7.25
N THR A 69 -28.83 -17.64 7.93
CA THR A 69 -29.00 -16.97 9.23
C THR A 69 -28.12 -17.58 10.31
N GLN A 70 -27.96 -18.91 10.34
CA GLN A 70 -27.06 -19.59 11.28
C GLN A 70 -25.60 -19.19 11.04
N ASP A 71 -25.13 -19.19 9.78
CA ASP A 71 -23.77 -18.79 9.43
C ASP A 71 -23.51 -17.32 9.80
N ASN A 72 -24.47 -16.41 9.57
CA ASN A 72 -24.35 -15.02 9.98
C ASN A 72 -24.29 -14.83 11.50
N ASN A 73 -25.04 -15.62 12.26
CA ASN A 73 -24.95 -15.58 13.73
C ASN A 73 -23.58 -16.07 14.21
N ARG A 74 -23.05 -17.14 13.62
CA ARG A 74 -21.68 -17.60 13.90
C ARG A 74 -20.63 -16.52 13.63
N PHE A 75 -20.74 -15.82 12.50
CA PHE A 75 -19.84 -14.70 12.19
C PHE A 75 -19.95 -13.54 13.19
N ARG A 76 -21.14 -13.27 13.72
CA ARG A 76 -21.31 -12.25 14.77
C ARG A 76 -20.65 -12.69 16.07
N ASP A 77 -20.86 -13.94 16.48
CA ASP A 77 -20.25 -14.50 17.69
C ASP A 77 -18.70 -14.48 17.58
N ASP A 78 -18.14 -14.83 16.43
CA ASP A 78 -16.70 -14.78 16.17
C ASP A 78 -16.15 -13.34 16.25
N LEU A 79 -16.89 -12.36 15.73
CA LEU A 79 -16.51 -10.95 15.81
C LEU A 79 -16.55 -10.41 17.24
N ASP A 80 -17.52 -10.84 18.05
CA ASP A 80 -17.61 -10.43 19.45
C ASP A 80 -16.53 -11.10 20.32
N ARG A 81 -16.16 -12.35 20.01
CA ARG A 81 -14.96 -12.99 20.59
C ARG A 81 -13.69 -12.20 20.27
N LEU A 82 -13.45 -11.88 19.00
CA LEU A 82 -12.29 -11.09 18.59
C LEU A 82 -12.26 -9.71 19.29
N ARG A 83 -13.40 -9.04 19.44
CA ARG A 83 -13.47 -7.77 20.18
C ARG A 83 -13.07 -7.93 21.64
N THR A 84 -13.48 -9.01 22.28
CA THR A 84 -13.13 -9.32 23.68
C THR A 84 -11.64 -9.57 23.79
N ASP A 85 -11.07 -10.42 22.93
CA ASP A 85 -9.62 -10.69 22.88
C ASP A 85 -8.80 -9.40 22.69
N PHE A 86 -9.25 -8.48 21.81
CA PHE A 86 -8.59 -7.19 21.61
C PHE A 86 -8.66 -6.28 22.84
N GLN A 87 -9.74 -6.36 23.63
CA GLN A 87 -9.84 -5.60 24.89
C GLN A 87 -8.92 -6.17 25.96
N GLU A 88 -8.88 -7.50 26.12
CA GLU A 88 -7.96 -8.18 27.03
C GLU A 88 -6.49 -7.88 26.67
N GLN A 89 -6.13 -7.91 25.38
CA GLN A 89 -4.79 -7.53 24.91
C GLN A 89 -4.44 -6.08 25.22
N ARG A 90 -5.41 -5.16 25.17
CA ARG A 90 -5.18 -3.76 25.56
C ARG A 90 -4.95 -3.62 27.06
N GLN A 91 -5.74 -4.34 27.88
CA GLN A 91 -5.58 -4.36 29.34
C GLN A 91 -4.21 -4.92 29.73
N LEU A 92 -3.81 -6.05 29.16
CA LEU A 92 -2.49 -6.65 29.40
C LEU A 92 -1.35 -5.71 28.98
N ASN A 93 -1.49 -5.00 27.87
CA ASN A 93 -0.51 -3.98 27.47
C ASN A 93 -0.46 -2.79 28.44
N THR A 94 -1.58 -2.39 29.04
CA THR A 94 -1.58 -1.33 30.06
C THR A 94 -0.92 -1.78 31.36
N GLU A 95 -1.16 -3.02 31.79
CA GLU A 95 -0.51 -3.62 32.96
C GLU A 95 1.00 -3.74 32.76
N LEU A 96 1.46 -4.27 31.61
CA LEU A 96 2.89 -4.35 31.29
C LEU A 96 3.57 -2.97 31.24
N ARG A 97 2.85 -1.93 30.79
CA ARG A 97 3.38 -0.55 30.81
C ARG A 97 3.51 -0.03 32.24
N GLN A 98 2.57 -0.35 33.11
CA GLN A 98 2.62 0.03 34.52
C GLN A 98 3.78 -0.68 35.23
N GLU A 99 3.91 -2.00 35.06
CA GLU A 99 5.00 -2.81 35.63
C GLU A 99 6.38 -2.29 35.15
N ASN A 100 6.53 -2.01 33.86
CA ASN A 100 7.76 -1.40 33.34
C ASN A 100 8.05 -0.02 33.94
N SER A 101 7.02 0.74 34.30
CA SER A 101 7.20 2.04 34.96
C SER A 101 7.69 1.86 36.40
N GLU A 102 7.20 0.83 37.11
CA GLU A 102 7.61 0.49 38.47
C GLU A 102 9.06 -0.02 38.49
N LEU A 103 9.40 -0.96 37.60
CA LEU A 103 10.78 -1.44 37.43
C LEU A 103 11.77 -0.31 37.10
N ARG A 104 11.36 0.70 36.35
CA ARG A 104 12.19 1.89 36.08
C ARG A 104 12.41 2.74 37.32
N LYS A 105 11.41 2.88 38.21
CA LYS A 105 11.55 3.57 39.50
C LYS A 105 12.49 2.80 40.42
N ASP A 106 12.32 1.48 40.54
CA ASP A 106 13.18 0.62 41.35
C ASP A 106 14.63 0.65 40.86
N SER A 107 14.83 0.62 39.53
CA SER A 107 16.16 0.77 38.93
C SER A 107 16.79 2.12 39.22
N ALA A 108 16.01 3.21 39.25
CA ALA A 108 16.49 4.53 39.62
C ALA A 108 16.89 4.60 41.10
N GLU A 109 16.09 4.00 41.99
CA GLU A 109 16.38 3.93 43.43
C GLU A 109 17.63 3.11 43.72
N LEU A 110 17.81 1.95 43.07
CA LEU A 110 19.04 1.15 43.18
C LEU A 110 20.27 1.92 42.69
N ARG A 111 20.14 2.74 41.63
CA ARG A 111 21.24 3.61 41.18
C ARG A 111 21.58 4.68 42.22
N ARG A 112 20.56 5.26 42.87
CA ARG A 112 20.75 6.22 43.96
C ARG A 112 21.48 5.60 45.15
N GLN A 113 21.03 4.43 45.62
CA GLN A 113 21.68 3.70 46.71
C GLN A 113 23.14 3.33 46.37
N ASN A 114 23.41 2.91 45.13
CA ASN A 114 24.78 2.66 44.68
C ASN A 114 25.64 3.92 44.65
N ALA A 115 25.07 5.07 44.30
CA ALA A 115 25.80 6.35 44.36
C ALA A 115 26.12 6.73 45.82
N GLU A 116 25.17 6.58 46.73
CA GLU A 116 25.36 6.82 48.18
C GLU A 116 26.40 5.86 48.80
N PHE A 117 26.44 4.61 48.36
CA PHE A 117 27.48 3.67 48.77
C PHE A 117 28.87 4.10 48.26
N ARG A 118 28.97 4.54 47.00
CA ARG A 118 30.22 5.03 46.42
C ARG A 118 30.73 6.30 47.10
N THR A 119 29.85 7.24 47.45
CA THR A 119 30.24 8.45 48.19
C THR A 119 30.70 8.11 49.60
N SER A 120 30.03 7.16 50.28
CA SER A 120 30.46 6.66 51.60
C SER A 120 31.83 5.98 51.53
N GLN A 121 32.10 5.18 50.49
CA GLN A 121 33.40 4.56 50.27
C GLN A 121 34.50 5.59 50.01
N ALA A 122 34.22 6.61 49.20
CA ALA A 122 35.16 7.70 48.93
C ALA A 122 35.49 8.50 50.21
N ALA A 123 34.49 8.78 51.06
CA ALA A 123 34.69 9.46 52.34
C ALA A 123 35.58 8.65 53.30
N LEU A 124 35.41 7.33 53.35
CA LEU A 124 36.26 6.44 54.16
C LEU A 124 37.72 6.44 53.68
N LEU A 125 37.94 6.42 52.36
CA LEU A 125 39.28 6.52 51.78
C LEU A 125 39.91 7.89 52.10
N SER A 126 39.18 8.98 51.93
CA SER A 126 39.66 10.32 52.26
C SER A 126 40.04 10.45 53.74
N HIS A 127 39.24 9.91 54.66
CA HIS A 127 39.56 9.90 56.10
C HIS A 127 40.82 9.04 56.40
N ARG A 128 41.02 7.93 55.69
CA ARG A 128 42.23 7.11 55.80
C ARG A 128 43.47 7.88 55.34
N ASP A 129 43.39 8.57 54.21
CA ASP A 129 44.50 9.35 53.65
C ASP A 129 44.87 10.51 54.58
N GLN A 130 43.88 11.24 55.09
CA GLN A 130 44.10 12.30 56.09
C GLN A 130 44.78 11.75 57.37
N ARG A 131 44.43 10.53 57.80
CA ARG A 131 45.09 9.88 58.94
C ARG A 131 46.54 9.51 58.65
N LEU A 132 46.85 9.07 57.42
CA LEU A 132 48.22 8.80 56.99
C LEU A 132 49.05 10.08 56.93
N GLU A 133 48.51 11.17 56.37
CA GLU A 133 49.16 12.49 56.36
C GLU A 133 49.45 13.00 57.77
N ASN A 134 48.48 12.89 58.69
CA ASN A 134 48.66 13.26 60.09
C ASN A 134 49.74 12.41 60.80
N MET A 135 49.92 11.14 60.41
CA MET A 135 51.01 10.31 60.95
C MET A 135 52.36 10.70 60.34
N ALA A 136 52.42 11.00 59.05
CA ALA A 136 53.64 11.46 58.37
C ALA A 136 54.12 12.81 58.93
N ALA A 137 53.22 13.78 59.12
CA ALA A 137 53.55 15.08 59.71
C ALA A 137 54.10 14.95 61.15
N LYS A 138 53.59 13.99 61.94
CA LYS A 138 54.15 13.69 63.27
C LYS A 138 55.56 13.08 63.19
N GLN A 139 55.85 12.31 62.14
CA GLN A 139 57.17 11.70 61.94
C GLN A 139 58.22 12.74 61.51
N GLU A 140 57.87 13.70 60.65
CA GLU A 140 58.80 14.77 60.21
C GLU A 140 59.22 15.72 61.34
N MET A 141 58.33 16.03 62.30
CA MET A 141 58.71 16.88 63.43
C MET A 141 59.73 16.24 64.40
N SER A 142 60.10 14.98 64.20
CA SER A 142 61.07 14.27 65.04
C SER A 142 62.49 14.18 64.45
N GLN A 143 62.78 14.80 63.31
CA GLN A 143 64.13 14.79 62.72
C GLN A 143 64.96 16.05 63.05
N PRO A 144 66.20 15.91 63.56
CA PRO A 144 67.08 17.04 63.84
C PRO A 144 67.67 17.63 62.55
N LYS A 145 67.57 18.96 62.40
CA LYS A 145 68.10 19.77 61.29
C LYS A 145 69.64 19.71 61.21
N GLU A 146 70.18 19.25 60.09
CA GLU A 146 71.56 19.53 59.67
C GLU A 146 71.62 20.24 58.30
N ARG A 147 72.81 20.76 58.01
CA ARG A 147 73.15 22.02 57.31
C ARG A 147 73.10 21.99 55.77
N SER A 148 73.02 23.19 55.21
CA SER A 148 73.17 23.62 53.80
C SER A 148 74.39 23.04 53.06
N PRO A 149 74.45 23.09 51.71
CA PRO A 149 75.14 24.22 51.04
C PRO A 149 74.72 24.59 49.58
N SER A 150 74.91 25.88 49.29
CA SER A 150 75.56 26.58 48.15
C SER A 150 75.86 25.91 46.78
N ILE A 151 75.43 26.64 45.73
CA ILE A 151 76.18 27.24 44.59
C ILE A 151 76.72 26.39 43.40
N GLU A 152 76.58 27.03 42.22
CA GLU A 152 77.37 26.97 40.96
C GLU A 152 76.91 26.22 39.70
N LEU A 153 76.80 27.06 38.64
CA LEU A 153 76.92 26.88 37.18
C LEU A 153 77.88 25.78 36.69
N VAL A 154 77.62 25.21 35.49
CA VAL A 154 78.52 25.19 34.30
C VAL A 154 77.91 24.38 33.14
N GLU A 155 78.19 24.85 31.93
CA GLU A 155 77.77 24.41 30.58
C GLU A 155 78.33 23.03 30.12
N GLY A 156 77.66 22.41 29.14
CA GLY A 156 78.34 21.80 27.98
C GLY A 156 78.40 20.25 27.82
N PRO A 157 78.02 19.68 26.65
CA PRO A 157 78.03 18.23 26.30
C PRO A 157 79.41 17.79 25.71
N PRO A 158 79.76 16.51 25.32
CA PRO A 158 78.89 15.49 24.70
C PRO A 158 79.22 13.97 24.90
N ALA A 159 78.32 13.14 24.34
CA ALA A 159 78.55 11.86 23.65
C ALA A 159 78.92 10.55 24.39
N LEU A 160 78.44 9.49 23.73
CA LEU A 160 78.86 8.08 23.74
C LEU A 160 78.00 7.14 24.60
N GLY A 161 77.36 6.22 23.88
CA GLY A 161 76.38 5.28 24.41
C GLY A 161 77.01 4.07 25.07
N LEU A 162 76.16 3.17 25.56
CA LEU A 162 76.36 1.72 25.51
C LEU A 162 75.01 1.02 25.77
N LYS A 163 74.92 -0.15 25.17
CA LYS A 163 73.75 -1.00 24.98
C LYS A 163 73.41 -1.80 26.25
N ALA A 164 72.12 -2.05 26.49
CA ALA A 164 71.57 -3.32 27.00
C ALA A 164 70.04 -3.26 26.86
N LYS A 165 69.44 -3.85 25.82
CA LYS A 165 68.81 -5.18 25.87
C LYS A 165 68.03 -5.45 27.16
N GLN A 166 66.71 -5.26 27.10
CA GLN A 166 65.79 -6.27 27.62
C GLN A 166 64.54 -6.31 26.75
N ASP A 167 64.39 -7.45 26.10
CA ASP A 167 63.20 -7.90 25.40
C ASP A 167 62.02 -8.00 26.38
N GLN A 168 60.83 -7.60 25.95
CA GLN A 168 59.68 -8.49 25.74
C GLN A 168 58.42 -7.69 25.37
N SER A 169 57.92 -7.97 24.16
CA SER A 169 56.51 -8.20 23.76
C SER A 169 55.39 -7.38 24.45
N SER A 170 54.37 -6.85 23.78
CA SER A 170 53.87 -6.96 22.41
C SER A 170 52.49 -6.28 22.38
N ILE A 171 52.00 -6.05 21.16
CA ILE A 171 50.61 -5.75 20.77
C ILE A 171 50.36 -4.25 20.63
N GLY A 172 50.44 -3.82 19.37
CA GLY A 172 50.31 -2.45 18.94
C GLY A 172 48.91 -2.11 18.45
N ASP A 173 48.65 -0.81 18.49
CA ASP A 173 47.57 -0.15 17.78
C ASP A 173 48.14 0.94 16.86
N SER A 174 47.86 0.74 15.57
CA SER A 174 47.24 1.72 14.66
C SER A 174 47.81 3.13 14.60
N THR A 175 48.61 3.42 13.56
CA THR A 175 48.72 4.78 13.01
C THR A 175 48.60 4.83 11.49
N CYS A 176 47.56 5.56 11.10
CA CYS A 176 47.26 6.29 9.89
C CYS A 176 48.43 6.57 8.92
N SER A 177 48.29 6.07 7.69
CA SER A 177 49.17 6.41 6.57
C SER A 177 48.76 7.76 5.93
N SER A 178 49.72 8.68 5.98
CA SER A 178 49.80 9.94 5.24
C SER A 178 49.80 9.71 3.71
N ILE A 179 48.85 10.31 2.99
CA ILE A 179 48.84 10.36 1.52
C ILE A 179 49.18 11.78 1.06
N LYS A 180 50.24 11.82 0.23
CA LYS A 180 50.87 13.00 -0.35
C LYS A 180 49.98 13.71 -1.36
N SER A 181 49.99 15.03 -1.26
CA SER A 181 49.36 16.00 -2.14
C SER A 181 50.00 16.00 -3.53
N HIS A 182 49.21 15.77 -4.58
CA HIS A 182 49.60 16.07 -5.97
C HIS A 182 48.82 17.28 -6.48
N LYS A 183 49.57 18.36 -6.66
CA LYS A 183 49.19 19.65 -7.23
C LYS A 183 49.19 19.50 -8.75
N ARG A 184 48.02 19.60 -9.40
CA ARG A 184 47.93 19.79 -10.86
C ARG A 184 47.16 21.07 -11.19
N THR A 185 47.76 21.79 -12.12
CA THR A 185 47.45 23.10 -12.67
C THR A 185 46.15 23.10 -13.45
N LEU A 186 45.30 24.09 -13.17
CA LEU A 186 44.08 24.43 -13.91
C LEU A 186 44.44 25.29 -15.13
N ASP A 187 44.11 24.79 -16.31
CA ASP A 187 44.18 25.52 -17.58
C ASP A 187 42.82 26.17 -17.89
N LYS A 188 42.87 27.37 -18.46
CA LYS A 188 41.73 28.27 -18.70
C LYS A 188 41.23 28.11 -20.13
N GLY A 189 39.92 27.93 -20.31
CA GLY A 189 39.29 27.99 -21.63
C GLY A 189 37.78 28.13 -21.58
N ASN A 190 37.29 29.38 -21.61
CA ASN A 190 35.87 29.71 -21.82
C ASN A 190 35.50 29.65 -23.31
N PRO A 191 34.26 29.26 -23.63
CA PRO A 191 33.53 29.85 -24.76
C PRO A 191 32.14 30.42 -24.35
N PRO A 192 31.52 31.28 -25.20
CA PRO A 192 30.53 32.28 -24.79
C PRO A 192 29.07 31.79 -24.79
N PRO A 193 28.14 32.50 -24.12
CA PRO A 193 26.74 32.10 -24.08
C PRO A 193 25.95 32.60 -25.30
N SER A 194 25.37 31.65 -26.04
CA SER A 194 24.37 31.92 -27.07
C SER A 194 22.98 32.15 -26.45
N LYS A 195 22.37 33.24 -26.89
CA LYS A 195 21.03 33.77 -26.57
C LYS A 195 19.92 32.71 -26.62
N ILE A 196 19.17 32.57 -25.53
CA ILE A 196 17.85 31.92 -25.53
C ILE A 196 16.76 32.94 -25.20
N ARG A 197 15.76 32.92 -26.07
CA ARG A 197 14.63 33.82 -26.24
C ARG A 197 13.62 33.64 -25.09
N ARG A 198 13.18 34.76 -24.51
CA ARG A 198 12.00 34.89 -23.63
C ARG A 198 10.76 34.30 -24.31
N LEU A 199 9.95 33.53 -23.58
CA LEU A 199 8.50 33.38 -23.80
C LEU A 199 7.81 32.96 -22.49
N LEU A 200 7.11 33.93 -21.90
CA LEU A 200 5.82 33.87 -21.16
C LEU A 200 5.68 32.94 -19.93
N GLU A 201 5.66 33.57 -18.76
CA GLU A 201 4.94 33.11 -17.56
C GLU A 201 3.43 33.02 -17.79
N PRO A 202 2.74 32.12 -17.05
CA PRO A 202 1.44 32.45 -16.48
C PRO A 202 1.44 32.33 -14.95
N ARG A 203 0.89 33.39 -14.35
CA ARG A 203 0.65 33.62 -12.92
C ARG A 203 -0.14 32.48 -12.26
N LEU A 204 0.35 31.99 -11.12
CA LEU A 204 -0.42 31.17 -10.17
C LEU A 204 -1.12 32.06 -9.14
N PRO A 205 -2.41 31.82 -8.80
CA PRO A 205 -3.03 32.42 -7.64
C PRO A 205 -2.79 31.58 -6.37
N LEU A 206 -2.42 32.29 -5.31
CA LEU A 206 -2.37 31.82 -3.92
C LEU A 206 -3.77 31.35 -3.46
N HIS A 207 -3.88 30.11 -3.00
CA HIS A 207 -5.03 29.66 -2.21
C HIS A 207 -4.63 29.57 -0.74
N SER A 208 -5.33 30.37 0.07
CA SER A 208 -5.29 30.38 1.52
C SER A 208 -5.92 29.11 2.09
N SER A 209 -5.21 28.57 3.07
CA SER A 209 -5.61 27.49 3.98
C SER A 209 -6.84 27.90 4.81
N SER A 210 -7.91 27.13 4.73
CA SER A 210 -9.02 27.17 5.68
C SER A 210 -9.20 25.76 6.26
N SER A 211 -8.89 25.65 7.54
CA SER A 211 -9.14 24.51 8.40
C SER A 211 -10.65 24.24 8.47
N GLN A 212 -11.08 23.02 8.16
CA GLN A 212 -12.44 22.57 8.46
C GLN A 212 -12.41 21.54 9.58
N SER A 213 -13.02 21.96 10.68
CA SER A 213 -13.36 21.22 11.87
C SER A 213 -14.36 20.11 11.53
N ILE A 214 -14.08 18.90 12.01
CA ILE A 214 -14.97 17.75 11.91
C ILE A 214 -16.09 17.94 12.94
N SER A 215 -17.32 18.10 12.47
CA SER A 215 -18.54 18.10 13.30
C SER A 215 -19.32 16.82 13.01
N LEU A 216 -19.49 16.02 14.06
CA LEU A 216 -20.39 14.86 14.13
C LEU A 216 -21.83 15.26 13.75
N MET A 217 -22.43 14.51 12.83
CA MET A 217 -23.87 14.44 12.64
C MET A 217 -24.24 12.96 12.49
N ALA A 218 -25.09 12.51 13.41
CA ALA A 218 -25.77 11.24 13.37
C ALA A 218 -26.93 11.31 12.36
N SER A 219 -27.01 10.37 11.41
CA SER A 219 -28.26 10.01 10.71
C SER A 219 -28.13 8.66 10.02
N ASP A 220 -29.08 7.79 10.30
CA ASP A 220 -29.70 6.76 9.45
C ASP A 220 -28.86 5.76 8.63
N GLY A 221 -28.83 4.53 9.16
CA GLY A 221 -29.45 3.38 8.50
C GLY A 221 -29.16 3.15 7.01
N GLY A 222 -27.99 2.58 6.72
CA GLY A 222 -27.67 2.05 5.40
C GLY A 222 -26.88 0.75 5.53
N ASP A 223 -27.54 -0.36 5.25
CA ASP A 223 -27.03 -1.72 5.23
C ASP A 223 -25.90 -1.86 4.18
N TYR A 224 -24.65 -1.94 4.62
CA TYR A 224 -23.48 -2.22 3.79
C TYR A 224 -22.74 -3.45 4.36
N THR A 225 -22.90 -4.58 3.68
CA THR A 225 -22.17 -5.81 3.95
C THR A 225 -20.77 -5.73 3.31
N HIS A 226 -19.76 -5.52 4.16
CA HIS A 226 -18.36 -5.78 3.81
C HIS A 226 -18.04 -7.26 4.08
N LYS A 227 -17.47 -7.98 3.10
CA LYS A 227 -16.72 -9.22 3.35
C LYS A 227 -15.47 -9.27 2.48
N HIS A 228 -14.33 -9.51 3.13
CA HIS A 228 -13.19 -10.36 2.73
C HIS A 228 -12.11 -10.30 3.84
N PRO A 229 -11.13 -11.23 3.88
CA PRO A 229 -11.14 -12.61 3.42
C PRO A 229 -10.63 -13.63 4.48
N SER A 230 -10.73 -14.89 4.08
CA SER A 230 -10.52 -16.14 4.81
C SER A 230 -9.11 -16.38 5.37
N SER A 231 -9.12 -17.01 6.55
CA SER A 231 -7.97 -17.56 7.28
C SER A 231 -7.58 -18.97 6.78
N MET A 232 -6.29 -19.27 6.95
CA MET A 232 -5.60 -20.51 6.69
C MET A 232 -6.28 -21.74 7.31
N ARG A 233 -6.41 -22.82 6.54
CA ARG A 233 -6.60 -24.17 7.08
C ARG A 233 -5.24 -24.82 7.30
N GLN A 234 -4.88 -25.05 8.55
CA GLN A 234 -3.94 -26.10 8.94
C GLN A 234 -4.70 -27.43 8.88
N ALA A 235 -4.13 -28.40 8.16
CA ALA A 235 -4.62 -29.78 8.12
C ALA A 235 -3.92 -30.57 9.22
N SER A 236 -4.70 -31.09 10.16
CA SER A 236 -4.26 -32.07 11.16
C SER A 236 -4.37 -33.49 10.59
N LEU A 237 -3.27 -34.22 10.70
CA LEU A 237 -3.11 -35.64 10.41
C LEU A 237 -3.96 -36.51 11.35
N SER A 238 -4.68 -37.48 10.78
CA SER A 238 -5.11 -38.74 11.41
C SER A 238 -5.34 -39.74 10.27
N SER A 239 -4.40 -40.64 10.00
CA SER A 239 -4.23 -41.98 10.59
C SER A 239 -5.47 -42.85 10.44
N LEU A 240 -5.54 -43.63 9.36
CA LEU A 240 -6.34 -44.85 9.28
C LEU A 240 -5.57 -45.91 8.50
N GLU A 241 -5.45 -47.06 9.16
CA GLU A 241 -4.75 -48.26 8.76
C GLU A 241 -5.51 -49.04 7.68
N ASP A 242 -4.71 -49.59 6.77
CA ASP A 242 -4.68 -50.96 6.24
C ASP A 242 -5.93 -51.85 6.43
N SER A 243 -6.44 -52.37 5.30
CA SER A 243 -6.81 -53.79 5.11
C SER A 243 -7.50 -54.00 3.75
N SER A 244 -6.80 -54.65 2.82
CA SER A 244 -7.40 -55.37 1.68
C SER A 244 -8.06 -56.68 2.16
N PRO A 245 -9.01 -57.27 1.43
CA PRO A 245 -8.62 -58.25 0.40
C PRO A 245 -9.50 -58.29 -0.88
N ASN A 246 -8.87 -58.76 -1.95
CA ASN A 246 -9.41 -59.24 -3.23
C ASN A 246 -10.37 -60.45 -3.04
N PRO A 247 -11.27 -60.74 -4.00
CA PRO A 247 -10.91 -61.77 -5.01
C PRO A 247 -11.51 -61.62 -6.43
N ASP A 248 -10.73 -62.15 -7.39
CA ASP A 248 -11.05 -62.99 -8.57
C ASP A 248 -12.33 -62.82 -9.41
N SER A 249 -12.12 -62.65 -10.73
CA SER A 249 -12.58 -63.57 -11.82
C SER A 249 -12.66 -62.81 -13.17
N GLN A 250 -11.93 -63.16 -14.22
CA GLN A 250 -12.00 -64.30 -15.16
C GLN A 250 -12.45 -63.85 -16.57
N HIS A 251 -11.63 -64.26 -17.55
CA HIS A 251 -11.93 -64.67 -18.93
C HIS A 251 -12.92 -63.88 -19.80
N SER A 252 -12.44 -63.42 -20.97
CA SER A 252 -12.88 -64.00 -22.26
C SER A 252 -12.02 -63.54 -23.45
N THR A 253 -11.48 -64.56 -24.12
CA THR A 253 -10.87 -64.59 -25.45
C THR A 253 -11.93 -64.68 -26.55
N VAL A 254 -11.79 -63.94 -27.65
CA VAL A 254 -12.33 -64.35 -28.97
C VAL A 254 -11.36 -63.96 -30.10
N LYS A 255 -11.03 -64.99 -30.91
CA LYS A 255 -10.32 -64.97 -32.20
C LYS A 255 -11.30 -64.72 -33.35
N ALA A 256 -10.86 -64.02 -34.41
CA ALA A 256 -11.11 -64.30 -35.84
C ALA A 256 -10.40 -63.20 -36.66
N ALA A 257 -9.34 -63.47 -37.41
CA ALA A 257 -9.28 -64.03 -38.78
C ALA A 257 -9.09 -62.93 -39.87
N SER A 258 -7.93 -63.02 -40.51
CA SER A 258 -7.36 -62.39 -41.74
C SER A 258 -8.30 -62.30 -42.98
N PRO A 259 -7.94 -61.64 -44.14
CA PRO A 259 -6.58 -61.56 -44.71
C PRO A 259 -6.14 -60.29 -45.52
N ASN A 260 -4.81 -60.22 -45.69
CA ASN A 260 -3.99 -59.76 -46.82
C ASN A 260 -4.23 -58.41 -47.51
N GLU A 261 -3.18 -57.56 -47.50
CA GLU A 261 -2.33 -57.31 -48.69
C GLU A 261 -1.04 -56.55 -48.32
N THR A 262 0.11 -57.15 -48.62
CA THR A 262 1.45 -56.54 -48.82
C THR A 262 1.59 -56.13 -50.31
N PRO A 263 2.48 -55.19 -50.76
CA PRO A 263 3.89 -55.10 -50.32
C PRO A 263 4.63 -53.73 -50.45
N LYS A 264 5.92 -53.77 -50.05
CA LYS A 264 7.09 -52.89 -50.34
C LYS A 264 7.47 -51.93 -49.19
N LYS A 265 8.54 -52.26 -48.45
CA LYS A 265 9.93 -51.75 -48.62
C LYS A 265 9.94 -50.23 -48.48
N GLU A 266 10.59 -49.62 -47.50
CA GLU A 266 12.03 -49.66 -47.24
C GLU A 266 12.37 -49.39 -45.77
N ASP A 267 13.53 -49.91 -45.37
CA ASP A 267 14.18 -49.67 -44.08
C ASP A 267 14.49 -48.18 -43.87
N GLU A 268 14.00 -47.61 -42.77
CA GLU A 268 14.71 -46.50 -42.12
C GLU A 268 14.46 -46.53 -40.60
N GLN A 269 15.56 -46.66 -39.87
CA GLN A 269 15.62 -46.74 -38.42
C GLN A 269 15.02 -45.50 -37.76
N LEU A 270 13.85 -45.66 -37.15
CA LEU A 270 13.27 -44.70 -36.20
C LEU A 270 14.02 -44.77 -34.86
N SER A 271 15.05 -43.94 -34.70
CA SER A 271 15.45 -43.50 -33.37
C SER A 271 14.45 -42.45 -32.88
N ALA A 272 13.49 -42.90 -32.07
CA ALA A 272 12.53 -42.05 -31.37
C ALA A 272 13.23 -41.22 -30.27
N SER A 273 13.96 -40.19 -30.65
CA SER A 273 14.27 -39.07 -29.78
C SER A 273 13.14 -38.05 -29.92
N THR A 274 12.15 -38.16 -29.04
CA THR A 274 11.12 -37.14 -28.78
C THR A 274 11.81 -35.87 -28.30
N SER A 275 12.40 -35.14 -29.24
CA SER A 275 12.85 -33.78 -29.05
C SER A 275 11.59 -32.93 -29.01
N GLN A 276 11.05 -32.72 -27.81
CA GLN A 276 10.13 -31.62 -27.56
C GLN A 276 10.87 -30.33 -27.87
N SER A 277 10.87 -29.96 -29.15
CA SER A 277 11.22 -28.64 -29.65
C SER A 277 10.26 -27.68 -28.95
N ARG A 278 10.69 -27.16 -27.80
CA ARG A 278 10.06 -26.03 -27.14
C ARG A 278 10.14 -24.88 -28.12
N SER A 279 9.11 -24.69 -28.94
CA SER A 279 9.01 -23.52 -29.80
C SER A 279 8.86 -22.32 -28.88
N LEU A 280 9.97 -21.70 -28.50
CA LEU A 280 9.97 -20.39 -27.89
C LEU A 280 9.36 -19.48 -28.95
N THR A 281 8.08 -19.17 -28.80
CA THR A 281 7.39 -18.20 -29.64
C THR A 281 8.22 -16.93 -29.61
N ILE A 282 8.88 -16.63 -30.73
CA ILE A 282 9.71 -15.45 -30.91
C ILE A 282 8.82 -14.27 -30.57
N ARG A 283 9.07 -13.65 -29.41
CA ARG A 283 8.35 -12.43 -29.00
C ARG A 283 8.57 -11.43 -30.12
N GLN A 284 7.49 -10.82 -30.60
CA GLN A 284 7.57 -9.78 -31.63
C GLN A 284 8.66 -8.80 -31.20
N ASN A 285 9.61 -8.53 -32.10
CA ASN A 285 10.73 -7.64 -31.84
C ASN A 285 10.21 -6.21 -31.81
N VAL A 286 9.50 -5.87 -30.73
CA VAL A 286 8.97 -4.54 -30.54
C VAL A 286 10.17 -3.66 -30.24
N LYS A 287 10.42 -2.68 -31.10
CA LYS A 287 11.48 -1.67 -30.91
C LYS A 287 11.16 -0.88 -29.63
N MET A 288 11.62 -1.41 -28.51
CA MET A 288 11.57 -0.71 -27.24
C MET A 288 12.55 0.44 -27.31
N LYS A 289 12.20 1.54 -26.66
CA LYS A 289 13.16 2.63 -26.46
C LYS A 289 14.37 2.05 -25.75
N ASP A 290 15.53 2.59 -26.07
CA ASP A 290 16.81 2.25 -25.44
C ASP A 290 16.82 2.39 -23.89
N ALA A 291 15.78 2.97 -23.30
CA ALA A 291 15.60 3.15 -21.86
C ALA A 291 14.61 2.15 -21.22
N ALA A 292 14.45 0.95 -21.78
CA ALA A 292 13.61 -0.09 -21.18
C ALA A 292 14.41 -1.01 -20.23
N PHE A 293 13.70 -1.64 -19.29
CA PHE A 293 14.28 -2.67 -18.43
C PHE A 293 14.88 -3.82 -19.24
N SER A 294 15.98 -4.41 -18.76
CA SER A 294 16.63 -5.53 -19.43
C SER A 294 16.86 -6.68 -18.46
N LEU A 295 16.19 -7.79 -18.68
CA LEU A 295 16.56 -9.07 -18.07
C LEU A 295 17.15 -9.96 -19.14
N THR A 296 18.10 -10.83 -18.75
CA THR A 296 18.58 -11.84 -19.67
C THR A 296 17.45 -12.83 -20.01
N PRO A 297 17.40 -13.36 -21.24
CA PRO A 297 16.37 -14.33 -21.63
C PRO A 297 16.28 -15.54 -20.69
N GLU A 298 17.42 -16.03 -20.23
CA GLU A 298 17.53 -17.17 -19.31
C GLU A 298 16.81 -16.90 -17.98
N MET A 299 16.98 -15.71 -17.42
CA MET A 299 16.28 -15.35 -16.18
C MET A 299 14.78 -15.18 -16.41
N MET A 300 14.37 -14.63 -17.56
CA MET A 300 12.95 -14.53 -17.89
C MET A 300 12.32 -15.92 -18.00
N GLU A 301 13.00 -16.86 -18.66
CA GLU A 301 12.55 -18.25 -18.75
C GLU A 301 12.48 -18.90 -17.36
N HIS A 302 13.48 -18.69 -16.51
CA HIS A 302 13.50 -19.19 -15.14
C HIS A 302 12.29 -18.70 -14.33
N TYR A 303 12.02 -17.38 -14.34
CA TYR A 303 10.86 -16.85 -13.61
C TYR A 303 9.53 -17.31 -14.20
N LEU A 304 9.43 -17.49 -15.53
CA LEU A 304 8.22 -17.95 -16.21
C LEU A 304 8.05 -19.48 -16.23
N GLN A 305 9.01 -20.23 -15.69
CA GLN A 305 8.99 -21.68 -15.70
C GLN A 305 7.69 -22.21 -15.08
N GLY A 306 7.07 -23.17 -15.78
CA GLY A 306 5.82 -23.81 -15.34
C GLY A 306 4.54 -22.99 -15.56
N THR A 307 4.60 -21.86 -16.27
CA THR A 307 3.42 -21.03 -16.56
C THR A 307 3.03 -21.14 -18.03
N PRO A 308 2.05 -21.98 -18.40
CA PRO A 308 1.64 -22.14 -19.79
C PRO A 308 0.85 -20.92 -20.28
N THR A 309 0.90 -20.67 -21.59
CA THR A 309 -0.01 -19.74 -22.27
C THR A 309 -1.43 -20.31 -22.25
N LEU A 310 -2.41 -19.49 -21.86
CA LEU A 310 -3.81 -19.86 -21.91
C LEU A 310 -4.30 -19.87 -23.36
N THR A 311 -4.80 -21.01 -23.82
CA THR A 311 -5.52 -21.10 -25.10
C THR A 311 -6.91 -20.50 -24.90
N ILE A 312 -7.24 -19.47 -25.68
CA ILE A 312 -8.50 -18.73 -25.56
C ILE A 312 -9.39 -19.08 -26.76
N ASP A 313 -10.58 -19.61 -26.46
CA ASP A 313 -11.62 -19.95 -27.43
C ASP A 313 -12.98 -19.39 -26.94
N PRO A 314 -13.69 -18.56 -27.73
CA PRO A 314 -13.36 -18.09 -29.08
C PRO A 314 -12.13 -17.16 -29.15
N GLN A 315 -11.65 -16.88 -30.36
CA GLN A 315 -10.46 -16.02 -30.54
C GLN A 315 -10.63 -14.66 -29.84
N PRO A 316 -9.60 -14.15 -29.11
CA PRO A 316 -9.65 -12.85 -28.46
C PRO A 316 -9.88 -11.70 -29.45
N SER A 317 -10.66 -10.71 -29.02
CA SER A 317 -10.85 -9.46 -29.76
C SER A 317 -9.53 -8.75 -30.07
N GLY A 318 -9.48 -8.11 -31.25
CA GLY A 318 -8.41 -7.22 -31.68
C GLY A 318 -8.63 -5.74 -31.32
N VAL A 319 -9.66 -5.39 -30.55
CA VAL A 319 -10.02 -3.99 -30.28
C VAL A 319 -9.02 -3.31 -29.32
N TYR A 320 -8.67 -2.08 -29.67
CA TYR A 320 -7.82 -1.19 -28.87
C TYR A 320 -8.62 0.04 -28.45
N VAL A 321 -8.60 0.37 -27.16
CA VAL A 321 -9.38 1.48 -26.60
C VAL A 321 -8.51 2.51 -25.87
N PRO A 322 -8.80 3.82 -25.94
CA PRO A 322 -8.12 4.83 -25.12
C PRO A 322 -8.44 4.64 -23.63
N ARG A 323 -7.52 4.99 -22.71
CA ARG A 323 -7.85 5.00 -21.26
C ARG A 323 -9.04 5.90 -20.92
N LYS A 324 -9.18 7.00 -21.65
CA LYS A 324 -10.32 7.91 -21.48
C LYS A 324 -11.66 7.24 -21.81
N PHE A 325 -11.69 6.26 -22.72
CA PHE A 325 -12.87 5.44 -22.92
C PHE A 325 -13.17 4.60 -21.67
N LEU A 326 -12.16 3.88 -21.14
CA LEU A 326 -12.33 3.06 -19.94
C LEU A 326 -12.87 3.89 -18.76
N ARG A 327 -12.33 5.09 -18.55
CA ARG A 327 -12.83 6.03 -17.52
C ARG A 327 -14.31 6.38 -17.71
N LEU A 328 -14.71 6.72 -18.93
CA LEU A 328 -16.07 7.13 -19.22
C LEU A 328 -17.06 5.96 -19.13
N ALA A 329 -16.66 4.78 -19.59
CA ALA A 329 -17.53 3.61 -19.67
C ALA A 329 -17.66 2.89 -18.31
N TYR A 330 -16.57 2.80 -17.57
CA TYR A 330 -16.49 1.96 -16.36
C TYR A 330 -16.12 2.75 -15.09
N GLY A 331 -15.76 4.03 -15.20
CA GLY A 331 -15.22 4.82 -14.09
C GLY A 331 -13.70 4.71 -13.96
N GLY A 332 -13.13 5.24 -12.87
CA GLY A 332 -11.69 5.20 -12.65
C GLY A 332 -10.95 6.46 -13.12
N SER A 333 -9.69 6.30 -13.56
CA SER A 333 -8.77 7.42 -13.83
C SER A 333 -8.04 7.22 -15.16
N ASP A 334 -7.79 8.31 -15.89
CA ASP A 334 -7.05 8.23 -17.15
C ASP A 334 -5.56 7.91 -16.95
N GLN A 335 -5.05 8.06 -15.71
CA GLN A 335 -3.61 8.02 -15.41
C GLN A 335 -3.20 6.89 -14.47
N HIS A 336 -4.12 6.40 -13.62
CA HIS A 336 -3.75 5.44 -12.59
C HIS A 336 -3.33 4.09 -13.17
N PHE A 337 -2.31 3.51 -12.53
CA PHE A 337 -1.78 2.18 -12.80
C PHE A 337 -2.77 1.08 -12.40
N LEU A 338 -3.36 1.19 -11.20
CA LEU A 338 -4.44 0.32 -10.72
C LEU A 338 -5.76 1.06 -10.80
N GLN A 339 -6.80 0.39 -11.28
CA GLN A 339 -8.15 0.92 -11.37
C GLN A 339 -9.17 -0.12 -10.92
N TYR A 340 -10.33 0.36 -10.50
CA TYR A 340 -11.39 -0.47 -9.96
C TYR A 340 -12.70 -0.14 -10.68
N ILE A 341 -13.34 -1.16 -11.24
CA ILE A 341 -14.68 -1.07 -11.82
C ILE A 341 -15.67 -1.49 -10.76
N GLN A 342 -16.59 -0.58 -10.42
CA GLN A 342 -17.62 -0.82 -9.43
C GLN A 342 -18.59 -1.93 -9.87
N PRO A 343 -19.15 -2.72 -8.93
CA PRO A 343 -20.06 -3.82 -9.23
C PRO A 343 -21.24 -3.49 -10.15
N ASP A 344 -21.75 -2.26 -10.07
CA ASP A 344 -22.87 -1.77 -10.89
C ASP A 344 -22.50 -1.54 -12.37
N ARG A 345 -21.20 -1.38 -12.65
CA ARG A 345 -20.67 -1.11 -14.00
C ARG A 345 -19.93 -2.30 -14.61
N ASN A 346 -19.74 -3.38 -13.85
CA ASN A 346 -19.07 -4.58 -14.31
C ASN A 346 -20.07 -5.48 -15.08
N PRO A 347 -19.93 -5.62 -16.41
CA PRO A 347 -20.88 -6.41 -17.21
C PRO A 347 -20.81 -7.91 -16.90
N SER A 348 -19.74 -8.40 -16.30
CA SER A 348 -19.57 -9.83 -15.98
C SER A 348 -20.14 -10.24 -14.63
N GLY A 349 -20.77 -9.31 -13.89
CA GLY A 349 -21.43 -9.61 -12.62
C GLY A 349 -21.28 -8.49 -11.58
N ARG A 350 -21.98 -8.65 -10.45
CA ARG A 350 -21.99 -7.68 -9.33
C ARG A 350 -20.75 -7.82 -8.43
N THR A 351 -19.58 -7.95 -9.02
CA THR A 351 -18.31 -8.02 -8.29
C THR A 351 -17.45 -6.81 -8.65
N LEU A 352 -16.67 -6.35 -7.67
CA LEU A 352 -15.64 -5.34 -7.92
C LEU A 352 -14.61 -5.96 -8.85
N ARG A 353 -14.34 -5.30 -9.98
CA ARG A 353 -13.33 -5.77 -10.95
C ARG A 353 -12.09 -4.90 -10.86
N ASN A 354 -10.95 -5.57 -10.71
CA ASN A 354 -9.64 -4.94 -10.56
C ASN A 354 -8.95 -4.87 -11.92
N MET A 355 -8.41 -3.71 -12.29
CA MET A 355 -7.70 -3.50 -13.55
C MET A 355 -6.27 -3.01 -13.31
N VAL A 356 -5.34 -3.52 -14.10
CA VAL A 356 -3.94 -3.10 -14.09
C VAL A 356 -3.48 -2.68 -15.49
N LEU A 357 -2.89 -1.49 -15.57
CA LEU A 357 -2.48 -0.85 -16.82
C LEU A 357 -0.98 -0.51 -16.78
N PRO A 358 -0.08 -1.51 -16.79
CA PRO A 358 1.36 -1.29 -16.74
C PRO A 358 1.88 -0.53 -17.96
N MET A 359 2.92 0.26 -17.74
CA MET A 359 3.66 0.88 -18.84
C MET A 359 4.76 -0.08 -19.30
N LEU A 360 4.81 -0.32 -20.61
CA LEU A 360 5.68 -1.32 -21.22
C LEU A 360 7.17 -0.94 -21.17
N ASP A 361 7.48 0.34 -21.06
CA ASP A 361 8.85 0.83 -20.86
C ASP A 361 9.43 0.43 -19.49
N MET A 362 8.58 0.39 -18.46
CA MET A 362 8.96 -0.07 -17.12
C MET A 362 8.78 -1.58 -16.95
N ASN A 363 7.97 -2.22 -17.81
CA ASN A 363 7.59 -3.63 -17.71
C ASN A 363 7.76 -4.37 -19.04
N PRO A 364 8.96 -4.42 -19.64
CA PRO A 364 9.17 -4.96 -20.98
C PRO A 364 8.88 -6.46 -21.10
N ALA A 365 8.92 -7.18 -19.98
CA ALA A 365 8.65 -8.61 -19.93
C ALA A 365 7.16 -8.96 -19.70
N MET A 366 6.26 -7.97 -19.60
CA MET A 366 4.83 -8.19 -19.38
C MET A 366 4.16 -8.94 -20.53
N PRO A 367 2.97 -9.55 -20.33
CA PRO A 367 2.18 -10.13 -21.41
C PRO A 367 1.94 -9.13 -22.55
N LEU A 368 2.10 -9.58 -23.80
CA LEU A 368 1.89 -8.73 -24.99
C LEU A 368 0.68 -9.18 -25.80
N ARG A 369 0.37 -10.49 -25.80
CA ARG A 369 -0.82 -11.06 -26.43
C ARG A 369 -1.77 -11.62 -25.38
N PRO A 370 -3.09 -11.65 -25.67
CA PRO A 370 -4.03 -12.27 -24.76
C PRO A 370 -3.66 -13.72 -24.44
N GLY A 371 -3.79 -14.10 -23.17
CA GLY A 371 -3.46 -15.45 -22.69
C GLY A 371 -1.97 -15.71 -22.40
N GLU A 372 -1.05 -14.85 -22.84
CA GLU A 372 0.38 -15.06 -22.61
C GLU A 372 0.80 -14.81 -21.16
N PRO A 373 1.71 -15.61 -20.61
CA PRO A 373 2.34 -15.30 -19.34
C PRO A 373 3.37 -14.18 -19.51
N GLY A 374 3.70 -13.51 -18.41
CA GLY A 374 4.74 -12.47 -18.42
C GLY A 374 5.17 -12.05 -17.02
N LEU A 375 6.11 -11.11 -16.98
CA LEU A 375 6.65 -10.57 -15.74
C LEU A 375 6.32 -9.08 -15.62
N MET A 376 6.03 -8.66 -14.40
CA MET A 376 5.82 -7.28 -14.03
C MET A 376 6.84 -6.89 -12.96
N PHE A 377 7.45 -5.71 -13.13
CA PHE A 377 8.40 -5.13 -12.19
C PHE A 377 7.69 -4.03 -11.41
N ALA A 378 7.25 -4.36 -10.20
CA ALA A 378 6.52 -3.42 -9.35
C ALA A 378 6.61 -3.85 -7.89
N SER A 379 6.95 -2.92 -6.99
CA SER A 379 6.83 -3.14 -5.55
C SER A 379 5.45 -2.75 -5.00
N ARG A 380 4.41 -2.86 -5.84
CA ARG A 380 3.02 -2.59 -5.44
C ARG A 380 2.32 -3.91 -5.14
N HIS A 381 2.35 -4.31 -3.88
CA HIS A 381 1.84 -5.62 -3.45
C HIS A 381 0.32 -5.73 -3.52
N GLU A 382 -0.40 -4.64 -3.78
CA GLU A 382 -1.85 -4.69 -3.99
C GLU A 382 -2.22 -5.63 -5.15
N ILE A 383 -1.34 -5.77 -6.17
CA ILE A 383 -1.59 -6.68 -7.30
C ILE A 383 -1.45 -8.15 -6.95
N LEU A 384 -0.75 -8.46 -5.85
CA LEU A 384 -0.61 -9.81 -5.31
C LEU A 384 -1.85 -10.21 -4.49
N SER A 385 -2.74 -9.26 -4.23
CA SER A 385 -3.98 -9.46 -3.49
C SER A 385 -5.19 -9.23 -4.41
N ASN A 386 -6.36 -9.76 -4.04
CA ASN A 386 -7.62 -9.54 -4.75
C ASN A 386 -7.59 -9.97 -6.23
N GLU A 387 -6.97 -11.10 -6.51
CA GLU A 387 -6.98 -11.72 -7.83
C GLU A 387 -8.39 -12.22 -8.22
N PRO A 388 -8.69 -12.29 -9.53
CA PRO A 388 -7.82 -11.97 -10.66
C PRO A 388 -7.85 -10.48 -11.06
N TRP A 389 -6.79 -10.04 -11.75
CA TRP A 389 -6.63 -8.68 -12.30
C TRP A 389 -6.83 -8.64 -13.81
N SER A 390 -7.72 -7.78 -14.29
CA SER A 390 -7.91 -7.50 -15.70
C SER A 390 -6.71 -6.70 -16.24
N LEU A 391 -5.88 -7.33 -17.06
CA LEU A 391 -4.66 -6.73 -17.59
C LEU A 391 -4.90 -6.03 -18.92
N PHE A 392 -4.40 -4.80 -19.03
CA PHE A 392 -4.35 -4.07 -20.30
C PHE A 392 -2.93 -3.75 -20.71
N CYS A 393 -2.63 -3.86 -22.01
CA CYS A 393 -1.33 -3.52 -22.58
C CYS A 393 -1.43 -2.38 -23.59
N HIS A 394 -0.46 -1.47 -23.54
CA HIS A 394 -0.39 -0.32 -24.43
C HIS A 394 0.11 -0.72 -25.82
N HIS A 395 -0.55 -0.22 -26.87
CA HIS A 395 -0.11 -0.48 -28.25
C HIS A 395 1.06 0.42 -28.65
N LEU A 396 2.27 -0.15 -28.77
CA LEU A 396 3.49 0.63 -29.06
C LEU A 396 3.53 1.23 -30.46
N SER A 397 2.88 0.61 -31.45
CA SER A 397 2.93 1.09 -32.83
C SER A 397 1.99 2.28 -33.09
N SER A 398 1.05 2.55 -32.20
CA SER A 398 0.08 3.62 -32.38
C SER A 398 0.60 4.94 -31.82
N LYS A 399 0.43 6.02 -32.61
CA LYS A 399 0.65 7.40 -32.14
C LYS A 399 -0.32 7.80 -31.02
N LYS A 400 -1.50 7.19 -30.99
CA LYS A 400 -2.51 7.39 -29.94
C LYS A 400 -2.29 6.38 -28.82
N ALA A 401 -2.41 6.83 -27.57
CA ALA A 401 -2.29 5.96 -26.40
C ALA A 401 -3.53 5.06 -26.25
N VAL A 402 -3.51 3.92 -26.94
CA VAL A 402 -4.60 2.93 -26.94
C VAL A 402 -4.14 1.63 -26.27
N TRP A 403 -5.08 0.93 -25.67
CA TRP A 403 -4.88 -0.18 -24.76
C TRP A 403 -5.70 -1.38 -25.20
N ARG A 404 -5.12 -2.57 -25.10
CA ARG A 404 -5.77 -3.84 -25.41
C ARG A 404 -5.94 -4.66 -24.14
N TYR A 405 -7.13 -5.22 -23.96
CA TYR A 405 -7.40 -6.18 -22.90
C TYR A 405 -6.73 -7.53 -23.20
N LEU A 406 -5.98 -8.07 -22.25
CA LEU A 406 -5.21 -9.31 -22.42
C LEU A 406 -5.80 -10.51 -21.67
N GLY A 407 -6.84 -10.31 -20.86
CA GLY A 407 -7.44 -11.33 -20.01
C GLY A 407 -7.38 -10.99 -18.51
N GLU A 408 -7.75 -11.97 -17.70
CA GLU A 408 -7.71 -11.99 -16.24
C GLU A 408 -6.45 -12.73 -15.78
N TYR A 409 -5.70 -12.12 -14.87
CA TYR A 409 -4.40 -12.61 -14.43
C TYR A 409 -4.31 -12.79 -12.92
N GLU A 410 -3.75 -13.92 -12.52
CA GLU A 410 -3.20 -14.14 -11.17
C GLU A 410 -1.76 -13.64 -11.13
N SER A 411 -1.36 -13.06 -10.00
CA SER A 411 -0.03 -12.46 -9.83
C SER A 411 0.69 -13.10 -8.65
N VAL A 412 1.88 -13.63 -8.91
CA VAL A 412 2.69 -14.32 -7.89
C VAL A 412 4.04 -13.64 -7.78
N LEU A 413 4.47 -13.32 -6.57
CA LEU A 413 5.82 -12.84 -6.30
C LEU A 413 6.81 -14.00 -6.52
N VAL A 414 7.65 -13.91 -7.55
CA VAL A 414 8.61 -14.98 -7.92
C VAL A 414 10.05 -14.63 -7.58
N GLY A 415 10.30 -13.39 -7.20
CA GLY A 415 11.61 -12.98 -6.73
C GLY A 415 11.71 -11.50 -6.51
N LYS A 416 12.91 -11.08 -6.13
CA LYS A 416 13.30 -9.68 -6.01
C LYS A 416 14.57 -9.49 -6.81
N MET A 417 14.63 -8.38 -7.51
CA MET A 417 15.75 -8.05 -8.36
C MET A 417 17.02 -7.87 -7.53
N THR A 418 18.07 -8.56 -7.95
CA THR A 418 19.35 -8.52 -7.25
C THR A 418 20.11 -7.23 -7.55
N ALA A 419 21.10 -6.91 -6.70
CA ALA A 419 22.01 -5.80 -6.93
C ALA A 419 22.73 -5.88 -8.28
N THR A 420 23.15 -7.09 -8.68
CA THR A 420 23.83 -7.32 -9.97
C THR A 420 22.90 -7.08 -11.15
N GLN A 421 21.66 -7.55 -11.06
CA GLN A 421 20.63 -7.31 -12.09
C GLN A 421 20.30 -5.82 -12.20
N PHE A 422 20.21 -5.10 -11.08
CA PHE A 422 19.95 -3.66 -11.10
C PHE A 422 21.14 -2.88 -11.68
N LYS A 423 22.39 -3.21 -11.30
CA LYS A 423 23.60 -2.61 -11.87
C LYS A 423 23.73 -2.82 -13.37
N ALA A 424 23.27 -3.97 -13.87
CA ALA A 424 23.29 -4.28 -15.30
C ALA A 424 22.30 -3.43 -16.11
N GLN A 425 21.35 -2.74 -15.46
CA GLN A 425 20.45 -1.82 -16.15
C GLN A 425 21.20 -0.58 -16.63
N ARG A 426 20.73 -0.01 -17.75
CA ARG A 426 21.22 1.29 -18.24
C ARG A 426 20.97 2.38 -17.20
N GLY A 427 21.90 3.33 -17.08
CA GLY A 427 21.80 4.42 -16.09
C GLY A 427 20.51 5.23 -16.20
N GLU A 428 19.98 5.42 -17.41
CA GLU A 428 18.68 6.08 -17.62
C GLU A 428 17.52 5.33 -16.97
N VAL A 429 17.51 3.99 -17.04
CA VAL A 429 16.49 3.13 -16.43
C VAL A 429 16.58 3.24 -14.90
N GLN A 430 17.79 3.14 -14.35
CA GLN A 430 18.04 3.28 -12.91
C GLN A 430 17.56 4.65 -12.40
N HIS A 431 17.91 5.73 -13.11
CA HIS A 431 17.52 7.09 -12.74
C HIS A 431 16.01 7.31 -12.84
N ARG A 432 15.36 6.77 -13.89
CA ARG A 432 13.91 6.87 -14.06
C ARG A 432 13.15 6.16 -12.94
N TRP A 433 13.60 4.96 -12.56
CA TRP A 433 13.04 4.22 -11.42
C TRP A 433 13.24 4.97 -10.10
N ALA A 434 14.44 5.47 -9.84
CA ALA A 434 14.73 6.24 -8.64
C ALA A 434 13.90 7.52 -8.57
N LYS A 435 13.75 8.23 -9.70
CA LYS A 435 12.89 9.42 -9.80
C LYS A 435 11.43 9.10 -9.49
N LEU A 436 10.91 8.00 -10.04
CA LEU A 436 9.55 7.53 -9.75
C LEU A 436 9.36 7.30 -8.23
N LEU A 437 10.32 6.63 -7.58
CA LEU A 437 10.25 6.37 -6.13
C LEU A 437 10.33 7.66 -5.29
N VAL A 438 11.10 8.66 -5.71
CA VAL A 438 11.14 9.98 -5.05
C VAL A 438 9.80 10.70 -5.16
N GLU A 439 9.20 10.70 -6.35
CA GLU A 439 7.97 11.45 -6.65
C GLU A 439 6.70 10.80 -6.06
N GLN A 440 6.67 9.48 -5.95
CA GLN A 440 5.48 8.72 -5.54
C GLN A 440 5.32 8.63 -4.02
N VAL A 441 5.04 9.77 -3.39
CA VAL A 441 4.83 9.88 -1.92
C VAL A 441 3.52 9.25 -1.42
N SER A 442 2.54 9.07 -2.30
CA SER A 442 1.20 8.57 -1.92
C SER A 442 1.13 7.07 -1.68
N HIS A 443 2.19 6.34 -2.00
CA HIS A 443 2.21 4.89 -1.89
C HIS A 443 3.07 4.47 -0.70
N ASP A 444 2.43 3.81 0.27
CA ASP A 444 3.07 3.40 1.52
C ASP A 444 4.35 2.59 1.27
N VAL A 445 4.30 1.59 0.37
CA VAL A 445 5.47 0.75 0.07
C VAL A 445 6.69 1.56 -0.40
N TYR A 446 6.49 2.59 -1.23
CA TYR A 446 7.59 3.44 -1.70
C TYR A 446 8.07 4.41 -0.62
N THR A 447 7.17 4.85 0.26
CA THR A 447 7.52 5.68 1.42
C THR A 447 8.31 4.88 2.45
N ARG A 448 7.91 3.64 2.76
CA ARG A 448 8.65 2.71 3.62
C ARG A 448 10.03 2.37 3.05
N MET A 449 10.13 2.15 1.73
CA MET A 449 11.41 1.94 1.05
C MET A 449 12.34 3.15 1.23
N ARG A 450 11.83 4.38 1.04
CA ARG A 450 12.61 5.60 1.30
C ARG A 450 12.98 5.76 2.77
N ALA A 451 12.09 5.43 3.70
CA ALA A 451 12.38 5.46 5.14
C ALA A 451 13.57 4.54 5.48
N ARG A 452 13.57 3.29 4.99
CA ARG A 452 14.70 2.36 5.15
C ARG A 452 16.00 2.92 4.57
N ILE A 453 15.95 3.50 3.37
CA ILE A 453 17.12 4.13 2.75
C ILE A 453 17.64 5.31 3.58
N ALA A 454 16.73 6.16 4.09
CA ALA A 454 17.08 7.31 4.94
C ALA A 454 17.76 6.88 6.24
N LEU A 455 17.21 5.86 6.90
CA LEU A 455 17.70 5.32 8.16
C LEU A 455 19.07 4.66 8.00
N ARG A 456 19.27 3.85 6.94
CA ARG A 456 20.58 3.26 6.62
C ARG A 456 21.62 4.31 6.26
N LYS A 457 21.26 5.31 5.46
CA LYS A 457 22.14 6.44 5.12
C LYS A 457 22.61 7.20 6.36
N ALA A 458 21.77 7.25 7.40
CA ALA A 458 22.07 7.93 8.65
C ALA A 458 22.65 6.99 9.74
N GLY A 459 22.89 5.71 9.43
CA GLY A 459 23.52 4.74 10.34
C GLY A 459 22.63 4.22 11.47
N PHE A 460 21.31 4.39 11.39
CA PHE A 460 20.37 3.96 12.44
C PHE A 460 19.97 2.48 12.34
N ILE A 461 20.00 1.92 11.13
CA ILE A 461 19.64 0.53 10.88
C ILE A 461 20.86 -0.20 10.30
N PRO A 462 21.45 -1.15 11.04
CA PRO A 462 22.39 -2.12 10.47
C PRO A 462 21.67 -2.97 9.43
N SER A 463 22.38 -3.46 8.41
CA SER A 463 21.75 -4.23 7.32
C SER A 463 21.22 -5.63 7.72
N GLY A 464 20.84 -5.90 8.98
CA GLY A 464 20.55 -7.28 9.47
C GLY A 464 19.54 -7.52 10.61
N ASP A 465 19.06 -6.52 11.37
CA ASP A 465 18.28 -6.78 12.62
C ASP A 465 16.79 -6.36 12.53
N GLY A 466 15.96 -7.21 11.94
CA GLY A 466 14.63 -6.83 11.43
C GLY A 466 13.51 -6.43 12.40
N VAL A 467 13.63 -6.57 13.73
CA VAL A 467 12.49 -6.26 14.64
C VAL A 467 12.48 -4.81 15.12
N LYS A 468 13.63 -4.28 15.58
CA LYS A 468 13.74 -2.88 16.01
C LYS A 468 13.71 -1.91 14.82
N ASP A 469 14.09 -2.41 13.65
CA ASP A 469 14.10 -1.65 12.42
C ASP A 469 12.71 -1.21 11.98
N GLU A 470 11.67 -2.03 12.20
CA GLU A 470 10.35 -1.79 11.61
C GLU A 470 9.58 -0.65 12.30
N GLU A 471 9.80 -0.44 13.60
CA GLU A 471 9.26 0.70 14.35
C GLU A 471 9.89 2.01 13.84
N LEU A 472 11.23 2.06 13.75
CA LEU A 472 11.96 3.21 13.21
C LEU A 472 11.56 3.52 11.76
N VAL A 473 11.38 2.48 10.94
CA VAL A 473 10.93 2.62 9.55
C VAL A 473 9.52 3.19 9.49
N THR A 474 8.62 2.78 10.38
CA THR A 474 7.25 3.27 10.42
C THR A 474 7.21 4.74 10.85
N GLU A 475 7.95 5.12 11.89
CA GLU A 475 8.08 6.53 12.32
C GLU A 475 8.65 7.42 11.21
N GLU A 476 9.73 6.99 10.54
CA GLU A 476 10.34 7.75 9.45
C GLU A 476 9.42 7.79 8.21
N ALA A 477 8.68 6.71 7.91
CA ALA A 477 7.70 6.68 6.83
C ALA A 477 6.58 7.69 7.06
N GLU A 478 6.04 7.76 8.28
CA GLU A 478 5.07 8.78 8.68
C GLU A 478 5.65 10.19 8.54
N ALA A 479 6.89 10.41 9.00
CA ALA A 479 7.57 11.69 8.85
C ALA A 479 7.75 12.10 7.38
N ILE A 480 8.11 11.18 6.48
CA ILE A 480 8.21 11.42 5.04
C ILE A 480 6.83 11.78 4.46
N SER A 481 5.79 11.02 4.79
CA SER A 481 4.43 11.28 4.31
C SER A 481 3.89 12.65 4.75
N GLY A 482 4.23 13.07 5.97
CA GLY A 482 3.88 14.36 6.55
C GLY A 482 4.74 15.53 6.08
N LYS A 483 5.71 15.32 5.18
CA LYS A 483 6.73 16.30 4.76
C LYS A 483 7.55 16.89 5.92
N ARG A 484 7.71 16.11 6.99
CA ARG A 484 8.49 16.45 8.20
C ARG A 484 9.80 15.68 8.30
N SER A 485 10.08 14.79 7.34
CA SER A 485 11.33 14.02 7.35
C SER A 485 12.52 14.96 7.36
N ARG A 486 13.41 14.74 8.32
CA ARG A 486 14.68 15.44 8.47
C ARG A 486 15.75 14.88 7.53
N ARG A 487 15.45 13.80 6.82
CA ARG A 487 16.40 12.97 6.08
C ARG A 487 15.94 12.79 4.63
N PRO A 488 16.11 13.83 3.78
CA PRO A 488 15.67 13.73 2.40
C PRO A 488 16.46 12.65 1.65
N VAL A 489 15.72 11.76 0.99
CA VAL A 489 16.26 10.74 0.10
C VAL A 489 16.14 11.24 -1.33
N ASN A 490 17.27 11.35 -2.02
CA ASN A 490 17.30 11.75 -3.43
C ASN A 490 17.41 10.51 -4.35
N ALA A 491 17.33 10.72 -5.67
CA ALA A 491 17.41 9.63 -6.64
C ALA A 491 18.76 8.87 -6.59
N TYR A 492 19.86 9.56 -6.30
CA TYR A 492 21.18 8.93 -6.19
C TYR A 492 21.26 7.98 -4.99
N ASP A 493 20.70 8.37 -3.84
CA ASP A 493 20.62 7.52 -2.65
C ASP A 493 19.86 6.22 -2.94
N ILE A 494 18.78 6.29 -3.71
CA ILE A 494 18.00 5.13 -4.15
C ILE A 494 18.81 4.24 -5.08
N ILE A 495 19.44 4.81 -6.12
CA ILE A 495 20.29 4.03 -7.05
C ILE A 495 21.39 3.30 -6.28
N GLN A 496 22.02 3.97 -5.31
CA GLN A 496 23.07 3.39 -4.49
C GLN A 496 22.54 2.26 -3.58
N ALA A 497 21.38 2.45 -2.95
CA ALA A 497 20.74 1.42 -2.13
C ALA A 497 20.42 0.16 -2.95
N PHE A 498 19.84 0.32 -4.15
CA PHE A 498 19.55 -0.81 -5.04
C PHE A 498 20.83 -1.46 -5.59
N SER A 499 21.85 -0.67 -5.88
CA SER A 499 23.16 -1.17 -6.33
C SER A 499 23.92 -1.92 -5.23
N ARG A 500 23.70 -1.60 -3.95
CA ARG A 500 24.26 -2.39 -2.84
C ARG A 500 23.43 -3.64 -2.54
N GLY A 501 22.16 -3.66 -2.94
CA GLY A 501 21.22 -4.73 -2.60
C GLY A 501 20.45 -4.48 -1.31
N ASP A 502 20.52 -3.27 -0.74
CA ASP A 502 19.76 -2.86 0.44
C ASP A 502 18.25 -2.83 0.14
N GLU A 503 17.90 -2.54 -1.12
CA GLU A 503 16.56 -2.57 -1.69
C GLU A 503 16.60 -3.26 -3.05
N GLY A 504 15.43 -3.62 -3.58
CA GLY A 504 15.30 -4.30 -4.86
C GLY A 504 13.88 -4.19 -5.40
N ILE A 505 13.73 -4.34 -6.71
CA ILE A 505 12.44 -4.29 -7.39
C ILE A 505 11.82 -5.68 -7.35
N ASP A 506 10.59 -5.79 -6.90
CA ASP A 506 9.89 -7.07 -6.88
C ASP A 506 9.58 -7.54 -8.31
N ILE A 507 9.80 -8.83 -8.55
CA ILE A 507 9.55 -9.50 -9.83
C ILE A 507 8.29 -10.35 -9.66
N ILE A 508 7.24 -9.93 -10.33
CA ILE A 508 5.91 -10.50 -10.20
C ILE A 508 5.57 -11.25 -11.48
N ARG A 509 5.30 -12.54 -11.37
CA ARG A 509 4.85 -13.37 -12.47
C ARG A 509 3.35 -13.24 -12.64
N MET A 510 2.93 -13.00 -13.88
CA MET A 510 1.54 -12.92 -14.28
C MET A 510 1.15 -14.16 -15.06
N LYS A 511 0.14 -14.89 -14.59
CA LYS A 511 -0.45 -16.05 -15.25
C LYS A 511 -1.88 -15.71 -15.69
N CYS A 512 -2.17 -15.84 -16.98
CA CYS A 512 -3.53 -15.67 -17.46
C CYS A 512 -4.39 -16.86 -17.03
N VAL A 513 -5.48 -16.61 -16.32
CA VAL A 513 -6.38 -17.66 -15.81
C VAL A 513 -7.69 -17.75 -16.58
N LYS A 514 -8.12 -16.63 -17.17
CA LYS A 514 -9.36 -16.57 -17.95
C LYS A 514 -9.27 -15.42 -18.94
N TYR A 515 -9.99 -15.53 -20.05
CA TYR A 515 -10.32 -14.39 -20.89
C TYR A 515 -11.83 -14.14 -20.82
N ASP A 516 -12.24 -12.95 -20.35
CA ASP A 516 -13.64 -12.63 -20.15
C ASP A 516 -14.27 -12.05 -21.43
N HIS A 517 -14.88 -12.93 -22.23
CA HIS A 517 -15.56 -12.52 -23.46
C HIS A 517 -16.77 -11.61 -23.21
N VAL A 518 -17.46 -11.73 -22.07
CA VAL A 518 -18.61 -10.86 -21.75
C VAL A 518 -18.12 -9.44 -21.54
N PHE A 519 -17.05 -9.27 -20.75
CA PHE A 519 -16.43 -7.96 -20.54
C PHE A 519 -15.89 -7.38 -21.84
N MET A 520 -15.21 -8.20 -22.65
CA MET A 520 -14.66 -7.74 -23.92
C MET A 520 -15.76 -7.32 -24.91
N ASN A 521 -16.83 -8.09 -25.06
CA ASN A 521 -17.94 -7.74 -25.95
C ASN A 521 -18.62 -6.43 -25.50
N ASP A 522 -18.79 -6.22 -24.19
CA ASP A 522 -19.32 -4.95 -23.67
C ASP A 522 -18.37 -3.77 -23.97
N ILE A 523 -17.05 -3.96 -23.89
CA ILE A 523 -16.06 -2.97 -24.33
C ILE A 523 -16.29 -2.61 -25.79
N GLU A 524 -16.43 -3.59 -26.68
CA GLU A 524 -16.65 -3.36 -28.11
C GLU A 524 -17.96 -2.59 -28.36
N CYS A 525 -19.06 -3.04 -27.76
CA CYS A 525 -20.37 -2.41 -27.91
C CYS A 525 -20.37 -0.95 -27.42
N LYS A 526 -19.77 -0.67 -26.26
CA LYS A 526 -19.68 0.70 -25.73
C LYS A 526 -18.70 1.56 -26.52
N PHE A 527 -17.62 0.97 -27.03
CA PHE A 527 -16.60 1.71 -27.78
C PHE A 527 -17.15 2.27 -29.10
N ALA A 528 -18.13 1.60 -29.72
CA ALA A 528 -18.86 2.13 -30.86
C ALA A 528 -19.53 3.50 -30.57
N ASN A 529 -19.87 3.78 -29.31
CA ASN A 529 -20.50 5.03 -28.87
C ASN A 529 -19.51 6.01 -28.21
N TYR A 530 -18.19 5.78 -28.33
CA TYR A 530 -17.18 6.55 -27.60
C TYR A 530 -17.21 8.05 -27.90
N ASP A 531 -17.44 8.44 -29.15
CA ASP A 531 -17.51 9.85 -29.54
C ASP A 531 -18.66 10.60 -28.85
N GLN A 532 -19.82 9.93 -28.68
CA GLN A 532 -20.95 10.49 -27.92
C GLN A 532 -20.57 10.67 -26.45
N MET A 533 -19.91 9.68 -25.85
CA MET A 533 -19.42 9.77 -24.46
C MET A 533 -18.42 10.92 -24.29
N LEU A 534 -17.56 11.17 -25.29
CA LEU A 534 -16.63 12.29 -25.30
C LEU A 534 -17.35 13.64 -25.36
N GLU A 535 -18.40 13.76 -26.16
CA GLU A 535 -19.21 14.97 -26.22
C GLU A 535 -19.95 15.22 -24.90
N GLU A 536 -20.49 14.19 -24.27
CA GLU A 536 -21.13 14.30 -22.96
C GLU A 536 -20.15 14.73 -21.87
N ASP A 537 -18.92 14.19 -21.85
CA ASP A 537 -17.86 14.60 -20.92
C ASP A 537 -17.49 16.08 -21.13
N LYS A 538 -17.40 16.53 -22.40
CA LYS A 538 -17.20 17.96 -22.72
C LYS A 538 -18.39 18.79 -22.24
N ARG A 539 -19.63 18.40 -22.55
CA ARG A 539 -20.84 19.11 -22.11
C ARG A 539 -20.92 19.21 -20.59
N LYS A 540 -20.56 18.16 -19.84
CA LYS A 540 -20.49 18.17 -18.38
C LYS A 540 -19.45 19.16 -17.85
N LYS A 541 -18.28 19.26 -18.50
CA LYS A 541 -17.23 20.23 -18.15
C LYS A 541 -17.62 21.68 -18.44
N TYR A 542 -18.39 21.91 -19.51
CA TYR A 542 -18.82 23.25 -19.93
C TYR A 542 -20.18 23.67 -19.40
N ARG A 543 -20.93 22.79 -18.74
CA ARG A 543 -22.13 23.22 -18.01
C ARG A 543 -21.63 24.26 -17.01
N PRO A 544 -21.97 25.55 -17.19
CA PRO A 544 -21.60 26.55 -16.20
C PRO A 544 -22.14 25.98 -14.92
N VAL A 545 -21.25 25.77 -13.93
CA VAL A 545 -21.69 25.50 -12.58
C VAL A 545 -22.58 26.68 -12.32
N LYS A 546 -23.90 26.48 -12.46
CA LYS A 546 -24.88 27.41 -11.95
C LYS A 546 -24.48 27.38 -10.51
N ARG A 547 -23.62 28.32 -10.10
CA ARG A 547 -23.44 28.71 -8.71
C ARG A 547 -24.90 28.86 -8.36
N MET A 548 -25.45 27.88 -7.65
CA MET A 548 -26.68 28.10 -6.94
C MET A 548 -26.28 29.36 -6.21
N LYS A 549 -26.79 30.50 -6.70
CA LYS A 549 -26.90 31.68 -5.91
C LYS A 549 -27.73 31.09 -4.80
N SER A 550 -27.04 30.61 -3.76
CA SER A 550 -27.57 30.47 -2.44
C SER A 550 -28.05 31.87 -2.19
N ARG A 551 -29.28 32.14 -2.65
CA ARG A 551 -30.07 33.27 -2.27
C ARG A 551 -29.91 33.16 -0.77
N GLY A 552 -29.15 34.09 -0.23
CA GLY A 552 -29.14 34.31 1.19
C GLY A 552 -30.60 34.53 1.55
N LEU A 553 -31.27 33.45 1.95
CA LEU A 553 -31.87 33.42 3.26
C LEU A 553 -30.73 33.68 4.24
N MET A 554 -30.31 34.96 4.27
CA MET A 554 -30.02 35.64 5.50
C MET A 554 -31.32 35.58 6.32
N LEU A 555 -31.68 34.40 6.81
CA LEU A 555 -32.29 34.34 8.11
C LEU A 555 -31.18 34.84 9.01
N GLY A 556 -31.30 36.12 9.38
CA GLY A 556 -30.39 36.77 10.28
C GLY A 556 -30.19 35.86 11.48
N ARG A 557 -29.02 35.22 11.56
CA ARG A 557 -28.39 34.95 12.84
C ARG A 557 -28.10 36.32 13.44
N ARG A 558 -29.14 36.92 14.04
CA ARG A 558 -28.95 37.75 15.22
C ARG A 558 -28.01 36.96 16.11
N ARG A 559 -26.86 37.54 16.43
CA ARG A 559 -26.06 37.08 17.56
C ARG A 559 -27.02 37.08 18.75
N ILE A 560 -27.49 35.90 19.15
CA ILE A 560 -28.03 35.71 20.49
C ILE A 560 -26.81 35.91 21.39
N PRO A 561 -26.79 36.95 22.23
CA PRO A 561 -25.74 37.10 23.24
C PRO A 561 -25.80 35.86 24.14
N TRP A 562 -24.65 35.25 24.38
CA TRP A 562 -24.52 34.23 25.41
C TRP A 562 -25.07 34.81 26.74
N PRO A 563 -25.94 34.10 27.46
CA PRO A 563 -26.38 34.53 28.78
C PRO A 563 -25.14 34.58 29.68
N LYS A 564 -24.78 35.78 30.13
CA LYS A 564 -23.94 35.91 31.32
C LYS A 564 -24.84 35.56 32.50
N GLU A 565 -24.62 34.40 33.10
CA GLU A 565 -25.06 34.15 34.47
C GLU A 565 -24.32 35.14 35.38
N ASN A 566 -25.04 36.20 35.77
CA ASN A 566 -24.66 37.04 36.89
C ASN A 566 -25.41 36.52 38.11
N VAL A 567 -24.68 35.79 38.97
CA VAL A 567 -25.07 35.57 40.36
C VAL A 567 -24.96 36.91 41.08
N HIS A 568 -26.07 37.30 41.70
CA HIS A 568 -26.21 38.44 42.60
C HIS A 568 -25.54 38.18 43.95
N SER A 569 -24.72 39.13 44.39
CA SER A 569 -24.57 39.63 45.76
C SER A 569 -23.60 40.81 45.66
N GLY A 570 -23.85 42.04 46.09
CA GLY A 570 -24.80 42.63 47.03
C GLY A 570 -24.06 43.80 47.70
N SER A 571 -24.81 44.87 47.99
CA SER A 571 -24.51 46.05 48.82
C SER A 571 -23.61 47.19 48.30
N ASP A 572 -24.30 48.29 47.97
CA ASP A 572 -24.22 49.62 48.59
C ASP A 572 -22.94 50.46 48.51
N SER A 573 -23.03 51.61 47.80
CA SER A 573 -23.12 52.97 48.40
C SER A 573 -22.86 54.05 47.33
N ASP A 574 -23.93 54.70 46.86
CA ASP A 574 -24.25 56.15 46.74
C ASP A 574 -23.15 57.27 46.65
N PRO A 575 -23.47 58.55 46.32
CA PRO A 575 -23.16 59.18 45.03
C PRO A 575 -22.49 60.58 45.13
N SER A 576 -22.06 61.19 44.01
CA SER A 576 -22.18 62.65 43.80
C SER A 576 -21.67 63.17 42.44
N SER A 577 -22.47 64.12 41.89
CA SER A 577 -22.14 65.31 41.09
C SER A 577 -21.80 65.23 39.57
N GLU A 578 -22.76 65.73 38.79
CA GLU A 578 -22.72 66.44 37.49
C GLU A 578 -21.98 67.82 37.55
N PRO A 579 -21.90 68.67 36.49
CA PRO A 579 -22.17 68.51 35.04
C PRO A 579 -21.14 69.16 34.06
N ALA A 580 -21.32 68.83 32.77
CA ALA A 580 -21.16 69.62 31.51
C ALA A 580 -19.86 70.40 31.15
N SER A 581 -19.34 70.17 29.93
CA SER A 581 -18.99 71.22 28.93
C SER A 581 -18.19 70.69 27.69
N VAL A 582 -18.79 70.86 26.50
CA VAL A 582 -18.25 71.35 25.19
C VAL A 582 -16.81 71.00 24.69
N VAL A 583 -16.71 70.16 23.63
CA VAL A 583 -16.00 70.25 22.28
C VAL A 583 -14.56 70.88 22.19
N PRO A 584 -13.61 70.57 21.22
CA PRO A 584 -13.60 69.67 20.04
C PRO A 584 -12.35 68.73 19.83
N LYS A 585 -12.51 67.84 18.83
CA LYS A 585 -11.53 67.24 17.89
C LYS A 585 -10.05 67.60 18.02
N LEU A 586 -9.21 66.57 18.19
CA LEU A 586 -7.81 66.59 17.72
C LEU A 586 -7.45 65.30 16.97
N MET A 587 -6.91 65.47 15.76
CA MET A 587 -6.26 64.44 14.96
C MET A 587 -5.05 63.85 15.69
N ARG A 588 -4.84 62.52 15.58
CA ARG A 588 -3.49 61.94 15.71
C ARG A 588 -3.18 60.98 14.56
N SER A 589 -2.29 61.50 13.72
CA SER A 589 -1.35 60.84 12.83
C SER A 589 -0.63 59.66 13.48
N ARG A 590 -0.42 58.58 12.72
CA ARG A 590 0.85 57.84 12.74
C ARG A 590 1.09 57.18 11.37
N ARG A 591 2.00 57.79 10.63
CA ARG A 591 2.69 57.31 9.44
C ARG A 591 4.18 57.26 9.80
N SER A 592 4.86 56.13 9.65
CA SER A 592 6.29 56.09 9.33
C SER A 592 6.78 54.65 9.09
N LEU A 593 6.95 54.35 7.80
CA LEU A 593 8.21 54.04 7.12
C LEU A 593 9.12 52.93 7.69
N GLN A 594 9.23 51.89 6.87
CA GLN A 594 10.34 50.95 6.76
C GLN A 594 11.65 51.66 6.37
N GLY A 595 12.75 51.18 6.94
CA GLY A 595 14.12 51.38 6.46
C GLY A 595 14.91 50.08 6.60
N PRO A 596 15.93 49.82 5.75
CA PRO A 596 16.59 48.52 5.61
C PRO A 596 17.79 48.37 6.57
N ARG A 597 18.06 47.13 6.99
CA ARG A 597 19.23 46.76 7.82
C ARG A 597 20.48 46.59 6.95
N PRO A 598 21.67 47.04 7.41
CA PRO A 598 22.94 46.72 6.77
C PRO A 598 23.59 45.45 7.35
N ILE A 599 24.46 44.91 6.52
CA ILE A 599 25.38 43.79 6.70
C ILE A 599 26.54 44.25 7.60
N MET A 600 26.95 43.44 8.59
CA MET A 600 28.27 43.55 9.20
C MET A 600 28.94 42.19 9.30
N GLU A 601 30.23 42.24 8.98
CA GLU A 601 31.25 41.22 8.99
C GLU A 601 31.52 40.68 10.41
N THR A 602 31.88 39.41 10.51
CA THR A 602 32.40 38.80 11.75
C THR A 602 33.87 38.45 11.53
N SER A 603 34.74 39.11 12.30
CA SER A 603 36.14 38.76 12.49
C SER A 603 36.33 37.93 13.77
N ASP A 604 37.35 37.09 13.76
CA ASP A 604 37.81 36.17 14.79
C ASP A 604 38.17 36.83 16.15
N CYS A 605 38.00 36.07 17.25
CA CYS A 605 38.96 35.96 18.37
C CYS A 605 38.58 34.85 19.36
N ASP A 606 39.60 34.16 19.85
CA ASP A 606 39.64 33.02 20.76
C ASP A 606 39.26 33.30 22.24
N SER A 607 38.93 32.21 22.95
CA SER A 607 39.35 31.86 24.34
C SER A 607 38.26 31.64 25.41
N LEU A 608 38.13 30.37 25.82
CA LEU A 608 38.06 29.78 27.18
C LEU A 608 36.98 30.16 28.24
N SER A 609 36.74 29.14 29.10
CA SER A 609 35.94 29.02 30.35
C SER A 609 34.45 28.62 30.19
N GLU A 610 34.05 27.39 30.54
CA GLU A 610 33.76 26.79 31.87
C GLU A 610 32.44 27.24 32.52
N SER A 611 31.55 26.26 32.74
CA SER A 611 30.43 26.18 33.71
C SER A 611 29.46 27.38 33.80
N THR A 612 28.16 27.17 33.58
CA THR A 612 27.25 26.86 34.69
C THR A 612 25.89 26.37 34.20
N SER A 613 25.40 25.38 34.94
CA SER A 613 24.04 24.84 35.00
C SER A 613 22.99 25.85 35.44
N SER A 614 21.80 25.82 34.83
CA SER A 614 20.56 26.15 35.53
C SER A 614 19.38 25.33 35.00
N GLU A 615 18.84 24.55 35.92
CA GLU A 615 17.54 23.89 35.87
C GLU A 615 16.41 24.93 35.82
N ASN A 616 15.33 24.60 35.12
CA ASN A 616 14.01 25.21 35.33
C ASN A 616 12.91 24.22 34.95
N ILE A 617 12.21 23.73 35.98
CA ILE A 617 10.85 23.17 35.97
C ILE A 617 10.28 23.54 37.35
N PRO A 618 8.97 23.82 37.52
CA PRO A 618 7.86 23.74 36.55
C PRO A 618 7.29 25.08 36.09
#